data_AF-A0A5N8YJ09-F1
#
_entry.id   AF-A0A5N8YJ09-F1
#
_cell.length_a   1.000
_cell.length_b   1.000
_cell.length_c   1.000
_cell.angle_alpha   90.00
_cell.angle_beta   90.00
_cell.angle_gamma   90.00
#
_symmetry.space_group_name_H-M   'P 1'
#
loop_
_entity.id
_entity.type
_entity.pdbx_description
1 polymer ?
#
loop_
_entity_poly.entity_id
_entity_poly.type
_entity_poly.pdbx_seq_one_letter_code
_entity_poly.pdbx_strand_id
1 'polypeptide(L)'
;MVNDETKRLLPAVGTYTEGLKDKDKTPAAVRELNRFVKHFQGDTDLATITPSQIGTYAEEACKNSSAPEALEGLQSVRKFLKFAFDNSQTQVNLSTHFRIRRPRTSLDSKGDEVLNRGQQMTQEGYNQLVTEKSGLESNRVPISEAIHRAASDGDVRENAPLEAAREQQGREEARIKEIDSMLRTAIIADGSGKGTKSARVGATIRVEEVSKKKKSKYTLVSPSEANPLEGKISDASPLGKAFIGKRAGQLAVADTPKGSTTFKIIDIS
;
A
#
# COMPACT_ATOMS: atom_id res chain seq x y z
N MET A 1 -7.38 -54.86 6.91
CA MET A 1 -7.12 -53.40 6.74
C MET A 1 -7.33 -53.10 5.27
N VAL A 2 -8.40 -52.38 4.93
CA VAL A 2 -8.71 -52.06 3.53
C VAL A 2 -7.71 -50.99 3.10
N ASN A 3 -6.79 -51.34 2.20
CA ASN A 3 -5.96 -50.35 1.51
C ASN A 3 -6.92 -49.45 0.72
N ASP A 4 -7.19 -48.26 1.26
CA ASP A 4 -7.97 -47.26 0.57
C ASP A 4 -7.07 -46.63 -0.51
N GLU A 5 -6.95 -47.32 -1.65
CA GLU A 5 -6.12 -46.90 -2.79
C GLU A 5 -6.45 -45.48 -3.26
N THR A 6 -7.65 -44.98 -2.94
CA THR A 6 -8.09 -43.61 -3.27
C THR A 6 -7.34 -42.52 -2.50
N LYS A 7 -6.65 -42.84 -1.40
CA LYS A 7 -5.83 -41.87 -0.63
C LYS A 7 -4.41 -41.72 -1.16
N ARG A 8 -4.00 -42.56 -2.10
CA ARG A 8 -2.70 -42.44 -2.76
C ARG A 8 -2.72 -41.30 -3.75
N LEU A 9 -1.58 -40.62 -3.87
CA LEU A 9 -1.46 -39.40 -4.66
C LEU A 9 -1.78 -39.62 -6.14
N LEU A 10 -1.26 -40.69 -6.76
CA LEU A 10 -1.46 -40.95 -8.19
C LEU A 10 -2.94 -41.26 -8.54
N PRO A 11 -3.63 -42.19 -7.85
CA PRO A 11 -5.07 -42.41 -8.05
C PRO A 11 -5.91 -41.16 -7.81
N ALA A 12 -5.63 -40.39 -6.75
CA ALA A 12 -6.37 -39.18 -6.42
C ALA A 12 -6.23 -38.08 -7.49
N VAL A 13 -5.02 -37.91 -8.06
CA VAL A 13 -4.81 -36.99 -9.20
C VAL A 13 -5.56 -37.51 -10.44
N GLY A 14 -5.57 -38.81 -10.68
CA GLY A 14 -6.38 -39.43 -11.74
C GLY A 14 -7.85 -39.04 -11.64
N THR A 15 -8.49 -39.32 -10.50
CA THR A 15 -9.89 -38.96 -10.24
C THR A 15 -10.16 -37.47 -10.41
N TYR A 16 -9.24 -36.62 -9.93
CA TYR A 16 -9.37 -35.18 -10.11
C TYR A 16 -9.32 -34.79 -11.59
N THR A 17 -8.39 -35.33 -12.36
CA THR A 17 -8.24 -35.01 -13.80
C THR A 17 -9.38 -35.51 -14.66
N GLU A 18 -10.05 -36.60 -14.26
CA GLU A 18 -11.25 -37.11 -14.92
C GLU A 18 -12.48 -36.24 -14.64
N GLY A 19 -12.55 -35.63 -13.46
CA GLY A 19 -13.62 -34.70 -13.07
C GLY A 19 -13.45 -33.25 -13.55
N LEU A 20 -12.33 -32.91 -14.18
CA LEU A 20 -12.09 -31.56 -14.70
C LEU A 20 -12.93 -31.27 -15.94
N LYS A 21 -13.46 -30.04 -16.02
CA LYS A 21 -14.09 -29.51 -17.24
C LYS A 21 -13.02 -29.27 -18.31
N ASP A 22 -13.38 -29.40 -19.59
CA ASP A 22 -12.41 -29.25 -20.72
C ASP A 22 -11.61 -27.95 -20.68
N LYS A 23 -12.25 -26.85 -20.24
CA LYS A 23 -11.61 -25.54 -20.07
C LYS A 23 -10.52 -25.49 -19.00
N ASP A 24 -10.55 -26.39 -18.01
CA ASP A 24 -9.58 -26.49 -16.91
C ASP A 24 -8.56 -27.62 -17.17
N LYS A 25 -8.75 -28.45 -18.19
CA LYS A 25 -7.88 -29.56 -18.59
C LYS A 25 -6.83 -29.11 -19.60
N THR A 26 -6.07 -28.07 -19.27
CA THR A 26 -5.05 -27.55 -20.17
C THR A 26 -3.77 -28.41 -20.15
N PRO A 27 -2.97 -28.41 -21.22
CA PRO A 27 -1.69 -29.14 -21.24
C PRO A 27 -0.75 -28.73 -20.11
N ALA A 28 -0.80 -27.46 -19.71
CA ALA A 28 -0.04 -26.95 -18.58
C ALA A 28 -0.53 -27.49 -17.23
N ALA A 29 -1.85 -27.62 -17.03
CA ALA A 29 -2.45 -28.25 -15.85
C ALA A 29 -1.99 -29.70 -15.69
N VAL A 30 -2.09 -30.49 -16.77
CA VAL A 30 -1.68 -31.91 -16.76
C VAL A 30 -0.18 -32.05 -16.49
N ARG A 31 0.65 -31.20 -17.11
CA ARG A 31 2.11 -31.21 -16.91
C ARG A 31 2.50 -30.94 -15.45
N GLU A 32 1.94 -29.90 -14.83
CA GLU A 32 2.29 -29.54 -13.44
C GLU A 32 1.72 -30.54 -12.42
N LEU A 33 0.55 -31.13 -12.67
CA LEU A 33 0.01 -32.22 -11.83
C LEU A 33 0.92 -33.46 -11.89
N ASN A 34 1.37 -33.87 -13.08
CA ASN A 34 2.32 -34.98 -13.22
C ASN A 34 3.67 -34.69 -12.55
N ARG A 35 4.14 -33.43 -12.64
CA ARG A 35 5.35 -32.98 -11.95
C ARG A 35 5.19 -33.08 -10.43
N PHE A 36 4.03 -32.68 -9.91
CA PHE A 36 3.70 -32.79 -8.48
C PHE A 36 3.70 -34.25 -8.01
N VAL A 37 3.02 -35.14 -8.75
CA VAL A 37 3.01 -36.59 -8.47
C VAL A 37 4.42 -37.18 -8.47
N LYS A 38 5.27 -36.78 -9.42
CA LYS A 38 6.66 -37.25 -9.49
C LYS A 38 7.50 -36.77 -8.29
N HIS A 39 7.32 -35.52 -7.85
CA HIS A 39 8.07 -34.97 -6.72
C HIS A 39 7.77 -35.71 -5.41
N PHE A 40 6.50 -36.01 -5.18
CA PHE A 40 6.06 -36.71 -3.97
C PHE A 40 6.08 -38.24 -4.09
N GLN A 41 6.66 -38.80 -5.16
CA GLN A 41 6.69 -40.24 -5.43
C GLN A 41 5.27 -40.84 -5.39
N GLY A 42 4.54 -40.80 -6.50
CA GLY A 42 3.08 -41.01 -6.62
C GLY A 42 2.36 -42.13 -5.85
N ASP A 43 3.07 -43.04 -5.18
CA ASP A 43 2.54 -44.00 -4.23
C ASP A 43 2.36 -43.43 -2.80
N THR A 44 2.84 -42.22 -2.53
CA THR A 44 2.71 -41.54 -1.24
C THR A 44 1.25 -41.29 -0.88
N ASP A 45 0.90 -41.59 0.37
CA ASP A 45 -0.40 -41.27 0.95
C ASP A 45 -0.50 -39.74 1.16
N LEU A 46 -1.54 -39.14 0.57
CA LEU A 46 -1.83 -37.70 0.68
C LEU A 46 -1.92 -37.22 2.14
N ALA A 47 -2.37 -38.08 3.05
CA ALA A 47 -2.48 -37.75 4.47
C ALA A 47 -1.12 -37.53 5.17
N THR A 48 -0.03 -38.06 4.59
CA THR A 48 1.33 -37.94 5.15
C THR A 48 2.05 -36.67 4.69
N ILE A 49 1.51 -35.96 3.69
CA ILE A 49 2.13 -34.76 3.15
C ILE A 49 1.90 -33.59 4.12
N THR A 50 3.00 -32.98 4.55
CA THR A 50 2.97 -31.87 5.50
C THR A 50 2.81 -30.51 4.82
N PRO A 51 2.24 -29.51 5.53
CA PRO A 51 2.21 -28.12 5.06
C PRO A 51 3.57 -27.56 4.63
N SER A 52 4.63 -27.90 5.35
CA SER A 52 6.00 -27.45 5.04
C SER A 52 6.50 -27.99 3.71
N GLN A 53 6.29 -29.28 3.43
CA GLN A 53 6.67 -29.89 2.15
C GLN A 53 5.93 -29.28 0.96
N ILE A 54 4.65 -28.96 1.13
CA ILE A 54 3.86 -28.25 0.11
C ILE A 54 4.40 -26.84 -0.13
N GLY A 55 4.77 -26.13 0.93
CA GLY A 55 5.40 -24.82 0.83
C GLY A 55 6.73 -24.87 0.06
N THR A 56 7.61 -25.80 0.41
CA THR A 56 8.91 -25.99 -0.27
C THR A 56 8.72 -26.33 -1.75
N TYR A 57 7.83 -27.26 -2.08
CA TYR A 57 7.52 -27.59 -3.48
C TYR A 57 6.99 -26.37 -4.24
N ALA A 58 6.06 -25.60 -3.66
CA ALA A 58 5.50 -24.43 -4.32
C ALA A 58 6.58 -23.38 -4.63
N GLU A 59 7.55 -23.18 -3.73
CA GLU A 59 8.67 -22.27 -3.97
C GLU A 59 9.59 -22.76 -5.09
N GLU A 60 9.95 -24.05 -5.11
CA GLU A 60 10.77 -24.64 -6.17
C GLU A 60 10.07 -24.62 -7.54
N ALA A 61 8.77 -24.89 -7.55
CA ALA A 61 7.98 -24.88 -8.77
C ALA A 61 7.81 -23.45 -9.32
N CYS A 62 7.66 -22.45 -8.45
CA CYS A 62 7.61 -21.04 -8.87
C CYS A 62 8.98 -20.51 -9.36
N LYS A 63 10.11 -20.91 -8.75
CA LYS A 63 11.45 -20.48 -9.19
C LYS A 63 11.79 -20.93 -10.60
N ASN A 64 11.31 -22.11 -10.98
CA ASN A 64 11.61 -22.74 -12.26
C ASN A 64 10.61 -22.38 -13.38
N SER A 65 9.57 -21.59 -13.10
CA SER A 65 8.46 -21.36 -14.03
C SER A 65 7.95 -19.92 -13.99
N SER A 66 8.45 -19.11 -14.92
CA SER A 66 8.07 -17.69 -15.09
C SER A 66 7.01 -17.45 -16.17
N ALA A 67 6.61 -18.50 -16.90
CA ALA A 67 5.66 -18.39 -18.01
C ALA A 67 4.20 -18.34 -17.51
N PRO A 68 3.31 -17.55 -18.16
CA PRO A 68 1.88 -17.51 -17.83
C PRO A 68 1.22 -18.89 -17.80
N GLU A 69 1.58 -19.76 -18.73
CA GLU A 69 1.11 -21.15 -18.81
C GLU A 69 1.48 -21.95 -17.55
N ALA A 70 2.66 -21.72 -16.98
CA ALA A 70 3.08 -22.43 -15.79
C ALA A 70 2.31 -21.99 -14.53
N LEU A 71 1.90 -20.72 -14.46
CA LEU A 71 1.04 -20.24 -13.37
C LEU A 71 -0.33 -20.93 -13.40
N GLU A 72 -0.87 -21.17 -14.58
CA GLU A 72 -2.12 -21.90 -14.76
C GLU A 72 -1.99 -23.36 -14.30
N GLY A 73 -0.87 -24.01 -14.64
CA GLY A 73 -0.56 -25.34 -14.15
C GLY A 73 -0.42 -25.41 -12.62
N LEU A 74 0.28 -24.45 -12.02
CA LEU A 74 0.40 -24.34 -10.55
C LEU A 74 -0.94 -24.07 -9.87
N GLN A 75 -1.83 -23.28 -10.49
CA GLN A 75 -3.20 -23.09 -9.98
C GLN A 75 -3.98 -24.40 -9.98
N SER A 76 -3.77 -25.25 -10.98
CA SER A 76 -4.42 -26.57 -11.06
C SER A 76 -3.95 -27.50 -9.94
N VAL A 77 -2.67 -27.46 -9.56
CA VAL A 77 -2.15 -28.18 -8.38
C VAL A 77 -2.79 -27.65 -7.08
N ARG A 78 -2.92 -26.33 -6.93
CA ARG A 78 -3.60 -25.75 -5.77
C ARG A 78 -5.07 -26.17 -5.67
N LYS A 79 -5.79 -26.17 -6.80
CA LYS A 79 -7.18 -26.65 -6.88
C LYS A 79 -7.28 -28.14 -6.54
N PHE A 80 -6.35 -28.96 -7.00
CA PHE A 80 -6.25 -30.38 -6.62
C PHE A 80 -6.08 -30.55 -5.11
N LEU A 81 -5.19 -29.81 -4.46
CA LEU A 81 -5.00 -29.88 -3.00
C LEU A 81 -6.27 -29.50 -2.23
N LYS A 82 -7.06 -28.57 -2.78
CA LYS A 82 -8.37 -28.21 -2.21
C LYS A 82 -9.38 -29.35 -2.41
N PHE A 83 -9.43 -29.95 -3.60
CA PHE A 83 -10.25 -31.12 -3.87
C PHE A 83 -9.91 -32.30 -2.95
N ALA A 84 -8.63 -32.56 -2.70
CA ALA A 84 -8.19 -33.63 -1.81
C ALA A 84 -8.66 -33.39 -0.37
N PHE A 85 -8.63 -32.14 0.11
CA PHE A 85 -9.19 -31.77 1.40
C PHE A 85 -10.72 -31.92 1.44
N ASP A 86 -11.42 -31.40 0.42
CA ASP A 86 -12.88 -31.42 0.35
C ASP A 86 -13.42 -32.87 0.26
N ASN A 87 -12.65 -33.82 -0.29
CA ASN A 87 -12.95 -35.27 -0.31
C ASN A 87 -12.36 -36.05 0.88
N SER A 88 -11.92 -35.38 1.95
CA SER A 88 -11.36 -36.01 3.17
C SER A 88 -10.14 -36.91 2.92
N GLN A 89 -9.38 -36.68 1.84
CA GLN A 89 -8.11 -37.37 1.56
C GLN A 89 -6.95 -36.75 2.35
N THR A 90 -7.09 -35.51 2.82
CA THR A 90 -6.14 -34.86 3.74
C THR A 90 -6.85 -34.33 4.98
N GLN A 91 -6.21 -34.42 6.15
CA GLN A 91 -6.75 -33.85 7.39
C GLN A 91 -6.61 -32.32 7.45
N VAL A 92 -5.59 -31.78 6.77
CA VAL A 92 -5.28 -30.34 6.73
C VAL A 92 -5.48 -29.83 5.31
N ASN A 93 -5.98 -28.61 5.18
CA ASN A 93 -6.13 -27.94 3.89
C ASN A 93 -4.76 -27.48 3.37
N LEU A 94 -4.08 -28.34 2.61
CA LEU A 94 -2.77 -28.08 2.03
C LEU A 94 -2.77 -26.95 0.98
N SER A 95 -3.93 -26.61 0.41
CA SER A 95 -4.04 -25.56 -0.62
C SER A 95 -3.73 -24.15 -0.09
N THR A 96 -3.81 -23.93 1.22
CA THR A 96 -3.47 -22.65 1.86
C THR A 96 -1.96 -22.44 1.97
N HIS A 97 -1.19 -23.53 1.97
CA HIS A 97 0.26 -23.53 2.03
C HIS A 97 0.91 -23.50 0.64
N PHE A 98 0.13 -23.73 -0.42
CA PHE A 98 0.57 -23.64 -1.81
C PHE A 98 0.54 -22.18 -2.30
N ARG A 99 1.61 -21.42 -2.03
CA ARG A 99 1.73 -20.01 -2.42
C ARG A 99 2.32 -19.86 -3.82
N ILE A 100 1.48 -19.48 -4.78
CA ILE A 100 1.91 -19.17 -6.15
C ILE A 100 2.37 -17.71 -6.19
N ARG A 101 3.66 -17.48 -6.46
CA ARG A 101 4.15 -16.13 -6.73
C ARG A 101 3.78 -15.76 -8.16
N ARG A 102 2.78 -14.90 -8.34
CA ARG A 102 2.57 -14.26 -9.64
C ARG A 102 3.78 -13.36 -9.94
N PRO A 103 4.35 -13.39 -11.16
CA PRO A 103 5.19 -12.28 -11.61
C PRO A 103 4.33 -11.02 -11.51
N ARG A 104 4.85 -9.99 -10.83
CA ARG A 104 4.15 -8.73 -10.61
C ARG A 104 3.82 -8.09 -11.96
N THR A 105 2.60 -8.26 -12.45
CA THR A 105 2.04 -7.37 -13.46
C THR A 105 1.84 -6.03 -12.75
N SER A 106 2.30 -4.95 -13.37
CA SER A 106 2.31 -3.56 -12.86
C SER A 106 0.95 -2.98 -12.41
N LEU A 107 -0.12 -3.77 -12.46
CA LEU A 107 -1.50 -3.41 -12.11
C LEU A 107 -1.88 -3.75 -10.66
N ASP A 108 -1.26 -4.74 -10.02
CA ASP A 108 -1.63 -5.19 -8.65
C ASP A 108 -0.93 -4.42 -7.52
N SER A 109 -0.09 -3.43 -7.84
CA SER A 109 0.63 -2.61 -6.83
C SER A 109 -0.26 -1.60 -6.08
N LYS A 110 -1.58 -1.57 -6.33
CA LYS A 110 -2.48 -0.58 -5.71
C LYS A 110 -3.08 -1.01 -4.37
N GLY A 111 -3.01 -2.29 -3.98
CA GLY A 111 -3.70 -2.80 -2.80
C GLY A 111 -2.92 -2.72 -1.49
N ASP A 112 -1.65 -3.14 -1.49
CA ASP A 112 -0.91 -3.40 -0.23
C ASP A 112 0.04 -2.28 0.21
N GLU A 113 0.28 -1.25 -0.62
CA GLU A 113 1.12 -0.11 -0.21
C GLU A 113 0.36 1.01 0.53
N VAL A 114 -0.97 0.92 0.64
CA VAL A 114 -1.79 2.03 1.16
C VAL A 114 -1.83 2.07 2.69
N LEU A 115 -1.42 1.01 3.39
CA LEU A 115 -1.52 0.94 4.85
C LEU A 115 -0.20 1.21 5.60
N ASN A 116 0.92 1.44 4.90
CA ASN A 116 2.19 1.73 5.56
C ASN A 116 3.14 2.64 4.77
N ARG A 117 2.60 3.51 3.90
CA ARG A 117 3.36 4.66 3.41
C ARG A 117 3.28 5.73 4.49
N GLY A 118 4.28 5.77 5.35
CA GLY A 118 4.46 6.88 6.27
C GLY A 118 4.33 8.22 5.52
N GLN A 119 3.68 9.21 6.16
CA GLN A 119 3.38 10.49 5.54
C GLN A 119 4.70 11.16 5.12
N GLN A 120 4.92 11.29 3.81
CA GLN A 120 6.10 11.95 3.29
C GLN A 120 6.00 13.45 3.54
N MET A 121 6.96 14.01 4.24
CA MET A 121 6.98 15.44 4.55
C MET A 121 8.38 16.01 4.36
N THR A 122 8.44 17.33 4.23
CA THR A 122 9.73 18.02 4.14
C THR A 122 10.34 18.16 5.54
N GLN A 123 11.67 18.33 5.62
CA GLN A 123 12.32 18.61 6.90
C GLN A 123 11.79 19.91 7.53
N GLU A 124 11.52 20.91 6.68
CA GLU A 124 10.90 22.17 7.11
C GLU A 124 9.50 21.93 7.69
N GLY A 125 8.65 21.17 7.00
CA GLY A 125 7.32 20.82 7.46
C GLY A 125 7.33 20.04 8.78
N TYR A 126 8.26 19.09 8.94
CA TYR A 126 8.47 18.38 10.20
C TYR A 126 8.80 19.35 11.34
N ASN A 127 9.75 20.27 11.12
CA ASN A 127 10.15 21.26 12.13
C ASN A 127 9.01 22.21 12.49
N GLN A 128 8.20 22.61 11.50
CA GLN A 128 7.01 23.43 11.71
C GLN A 128 5.98 22.71 12.59
N LEU A 129 5.70 21.43 12.32
CA LEU A 129 4.78 20.62 13.12
C LEU A 129 5.27 20.45 14.57
N VAL A 130 6.58 20.25 14.78
CA VAL A 130 7.17 20.18 16.13
C VAL A 130 7.01 21.52 16.86
N THR A 131 7.23 22.64 16.17
CA THR A 131 7.09 23.99 16.74
C THR A 131 5.63 24.30 17.08
N GLU A 132 4.70 23.97 16.17
CA GLU A 132 3.26 24.09 16.37
C GLU A 132 2.81 23.29 17.60
N LYS A 133 3.22 22.02 17.69
CA LYS A 133 2.92 21.16 18.84
C LYS A 133 3.41 21.78 20.15
N SER A 134 4.67 22.24 20.20
CA SER A 134 5.22 22.85 21.41
C SER A 134 4.45 24.10 21.83
N GLY A 135 3.99 24.91 20.87
CA GLY A 135 3.14 26.07 21.14
C GLY A 135 1.80 25.67 21.75
N LEU A 136 1.11 24.68 21.17
CA LEU A 136 -0.15 24.16 21.69
C LEU A 136 0.01 23.54 23.08
N GLU A 137 1.09 22.79 23.33
CA GLU A 137 1.36 22.22 24.65
C GLU A 137 1.59 23.30 25.71
N SER A 138 2.22 24.42 25.34
CA SER A 138 2.42 25.56 26.25
C SER A 138 1.10 26.26 26.63
N ASN A 139 0.07 26.19 25.76
CA ASN A 139 -1.25 26.78 26.01
C ASN A 139 -2.11 25.96 27.00
N ARG A 140 -1.71 24.73 27.34
CA ARG A 140 -2.46 23.90 28.31
C ARG A 140 -2.62 24.58 29.67
N VAL A 141 -1.57 25.25 30.16
CA VAL A 141 -1.56 25.94 31.45
C VAL A 141 -2.56 27.10 31.48
N PRO A 142 -2.47 28.11 30.58
CA PRO A 142 -3.42 29.24 30.59
C PRO A 142 -4.87 28.82 30.33
N ILE A 143 -5.11 27.79 29.50
CA ILE A 143 -6.47 27.26 29.28
C ILE A 143 -7.01 26.60 30.55
N SER A 144 -6.20 25.82 31.26
CA SER A 144 -6.59 25.22 32.54
C SER A 144 -6.92 26.29 33.59
N GLU A 145 -6.14 27.37 33.65
CA GLU A 145 -6.41 28.50 34.54
C GLU A 145 -7.72 29.22 34.16
N ALA A 146 -7.98 29.41 32.87
CA ALA A 146 -9.23 30.01 32.38
C ALA A 146 -10.44 29.14 32.73
N ILE A 147 -10.34 27.81 32.58
CA ILE A 147 -11.38 26.86 32.99
C ILE A 147 -11.61 26.94 34.50
N HIS A 148 -10.55 26.95 35.31
CA HIS A 148 -10.68 27.03 36.77
C HIS A 148 -11.33 28.35 37.20
N ARG A 149 -10.92 29.47 36.59
CA ARG A 149 -11.51 30.79 36.87
C ARG A 149 -12.98 30.84 36.50
N ALA A 150 -13.34 30.38 35.30
CA ALA A 150 -14.73 30.32 34.86
C ALA A 150 -15.57 29.36 35.72
N ALA A 151 -15.02 28.22 36.13
CA ALA A 151 -15.71 27.26 37.01
C ALA A 151 -15.95 27.79 38.43
N SER A 152 -15.18 28.78 38.88
CA SER A 152 -15.31 29.38 40.22
C SER A 152 -16.46 30.39 40.32
N ASP A 153 -17.06 30.81 39.20
CA ASP A 153 -18.12 31.82 39.13
C ASP A 153 -19.52 31.30 39.52
N GLY A 154 -19.64 30.00 39.89
CA GLY A 154 -20.78 29.46 40.64
C GLY A 154 -22.09 29.22 39.85
N ASP A 155 -22.34 29.91 38.74
CA ASP A 155 -23.50 29.65 37.87
C ASP A 155 -23.11 28.82 36.64
N VAL A 156 -23.13 27.49 36.79
CA VAL A 156 -22.59 26.53 35.82
C VAL A 156 -23.55 26.28 34.65
N ARG A 157 -24.82 26.70 34.75
CA ARG A 157 -25.86 26.32 33.78
C ARG A 157 -25.86 27.16 32.49
N GLU A 158 -25.29 28.37 32.51
CA GLU A 158 -25.16 29.26 31.33
C GLU A 158 -23.77 29.90 31.23
N ASN A 159 -22.72 29.21 31.67
CA ASN A 159 -21.37 29.77 31.67
C ASN A 159 -20.71 29.65 30.30
N ALA A 160 -21.08 30.55 29.37
CA ALA A 160 -20.48 30.67 28.05
C ALA A 160 -18.93 30.75 28.08
N PRO A 161 -18.29 31.47 29.04
CA PRO A 161 -16.84 31.43 29.20
C PRO A 161 -16.26 30.03 29.50
N LEU A 162 -16.91 29.24 30.36
CA LEU A 162 -16.48 27.89 30.70
C LEU A 162 -16.61 26.94 29.50
N GLU A 163 -17.71 27.04 28.76
CA GLU A 163 -17.93 26.25 27.54
C GLU A 163 -16.90 26.59 26.47
N ALA A 164 -16.66 27.87 26.21
CA ALA A 164 -15.64 28.33 25.26
C ALA A 164 -14.23 27.86 25.65
N ALA A 165 -13.87 27.88 26.94
CA ALA A 165 -12.57 27.43 27.41
C ALA A 165 -12.40 25.90 27.24
N ARG A 166 -13.45 25.11 27.51
CA ARG A 166 -13.46 23.65 27.27
C ARG A 166 -13.41 23.31 25.79
N GLU A 167 -14.13 24.05 24.95
CA GLU A 167 -14.07 23.88 23.50
C GLU A 167 -12.67 24.21 22.96
N GLN A 168 -12.06 25.30 23.42
CA GLN A 168 -10.68 25.65 23.07
C GLN A 168 -9.72 24.52 23.48
N GLN A 169 -9.82 24.01 24.71
CA GLN A 169 -9.02 22.88 25.17
C GLN A 169 -9.20 21.66 24.25
N GLY A 170 -10.45 21.30 23.93
CA GLY A 170 -10.75 20.17 23.05
C GLY A 170 -10.19 20.33 21.64
N ARG A 171 -10.28 21.54 21.06
CA ARG A 171 -9.73 21.85 19.74
C ARG A 171 -8.20 21.73 19.72
N GLU A 172 -7.52 22.26 20.73
CA GLU A 172 -6.05 22.19 20.81
C GLU A 172 -5.56 20.75 21.04
N GLU A 173 -6.21 19.98 21.93
CA GLU A 173 -5.85 18.58 22.17
C GLU A 173 -6.10 17.69 20.93
N ALA A 174 -7.20 17.93 20.21
CA ALA A 174 -7.46 17.26 18.95
C ALA A 174 -6.34 17.54 17.94
N ARG A 175 -5.90 18.79 17.84
CA ARG A 175 -4.80 19.19 16.96
C ARG A 175 -3.47 18.58 17.37
N ILE A 176 -3.13 18.56 18.66
CA ILE A 176 -1.92 17.90 19.17
C ILE A 176 -1.93 16.40 18.78
N LYS A 177 -3.06 15.72 18.94
CA LYS A 177 -3.19 14.29 18.60
C LYS A 177 -3.01 14.04 17.10
N GLU A 178 -3.54 14.91 16.24
CA GLU A 178 -3.30 14.86 14.80
C GLU A 178 -1.82 15.00 14.48
N ILE A 179 -1.16 16.03 15.03
CA ILE A 179 0.27 16.29 14.83
C ILE A 179 1.11 15.10 15.30
N ASP A 180 0.79 14.52 16.46
CA ASP A 180 1.48 13.32 16.96
C ASP A 180 1.35 12.13 16.01
N SER A 181 0.16 11.92 15.43
CA SER A 181 -0.05 10.86 14.45
C SER A 181 0.77 11.08 13.17
N MET A 182 0.82 12.34 12.70
CA MET A 182 1.62 12.72 11.53
C MET A 182 3.12 12.53 11.80
N LEU A 183 3.63 13.00 12.94
CA LEU A 183 5.04 12.88 13.32
C LEU A 183 5.48 11.42 13.52
N ARG A 184 4.63 10.56 14.12
CA ARG A 184 4.94 9.13 14.35
C ARG A 184 5.14 8.35 13.06
N THR A 185 4.44 8.73 12.00
CA THR A 185 4.49 8.05 10.71
C THR A 185 5.28 8.86 9.66
N ALA A 186 5.91 9.97 10.07
CA ALA A 186 6.60 10.87 9.15
C ALA A 186 7.80 10.20 8.49
N ILE A 187 7.88 10.32 7.16
CA ILE A 187 9.08 9.98 6.39
C ILE A 187 9.63 11.29 5.81
N ILE A 188 10.79 11.70 6.29
CA ILE A 188 11.42 12.95 5.84
C ILE A 188 11.98 12.74 4.43
N ALA A 189 11.38 13.41 3.46
CA ALA A 189 11.84 13.40 2.08
C ALA A 189 12.87 14.54 1.90
N ASP A 190 14.15 14.18 1.92
CA ASP A 190 15.22 15.14 1.64
C ASP A 190 15.24 15.50 0.15
N GLY A 191 14.93 16.77 -0.15
CA GLY A 191 15.00 17.37 -1.48
C GLY A 191 16.38 17.96 -1.81
N SER A 192 17.33 18.00 -0.87
CA SER A 192 18.63 18.65 -1.09
C SER A 192 19.63 17.79 -1.89
N GLY A 193 19.30 16.53 -2.15
CA GLY A 193 20.15 15.61 -2.90
C GLY A 193 20.21 15.96 -4.38
N LYS A 194 21.40 16.37 -4.88
CA LYS A 194 21.75 16.57 -6.31
C LYS A 194 21.60 15.34 -7.23
N GLY A 195 20.76 14.36 -6.88
CA GLY A 195 20.51 13.13 -7.62
C GLY A 195 19.05 12.82 -7.89
N THR A 196 18.13 13.74 -7.54
CA THR A 196 16.69 13.49 -7.70
C THR A 196 16.27 13.55 -9.17
N LYS A 197 16.40 12.44 -9.88
CA LYS A 197 16.08 12.33 -11.32
C LYS A 197 14.58 12.47 -11.64
N SER A 198 13.71 12.58 -10.64
CA SER A 198 12.25 12.60 -10.80
C SER A 198 11.57 13.41 -9.70
N ALA A 199 10.54 14.16 -10.04
CA ALA A 199 9.82 15.00 -9.09
C ALA A 199 9.14 14.16 -8.01
N ARG A 200 9.37 14.49 -6.74
CA ARG A 200 8.84 13.81 -5.56
C ARG A 200 8.52 14.83 -4.47
N VAL A 201 7.86 14.40 -3.40
CA VAL A 201 7.67 15.26 -2.21
C VAL A 201 9.02 15.75 -1.70
N GLY A 202 9.12 17.04 -1.39
CA GLY A 202 10.35 17.75 -1.02
C GLY A 202 11.17 18.29 -2.20
N ALA A 203 10.92 17.84 -3.43
CA ALA A 203 11.63 18.36 -4.59
C ALA A 203 11.05 19.68 -5.05
N THR A 204 11.94 20.57 -5.50
CA THR A 204 11.59 21.82 -6.14
C THR A 204 11.72 21.69 -7.65
N ILE A 205 10.66 21.97 -8.38
CA ILE A 205 10.58 21.86 -9.83
C ILE A 205 10.48 23.24 -10.47
N ARG A 206 11.17 23.41 -11.59
CA ARG A 206 10.96 24.55 -12.49
C ARG A 206 10.22 24.06 -13.71
N VAL A 207 9.09 24.69 -14.00
CA VAL A 207 8.22 24.34 -15.11
C VAL A 207 7.98 25.52 -16.03
N GLU A 208 7.72 25.24 -17.30
CA GLU A 208 7.30 26.22 -18.30
C GLU A 208 5.94 25.84 -18.84
N GLU A 209 4.96 26.73 -18.75
CA GLU A 209 3.67 26.57 -19.41
C GLU A 209 3.86 26.70 -20.93
N VAL A 210 3.55 25.65 -21.69
CA VAL A 210 3.83 25.59 -23.13
C VAL A 210 3.06 26.66 -23.90
N SER A 211 1.80 26.89 -23.54
CA SER A 211 0.91 27.84 -24.25
C SER A 211 1.31 29.31 -24.03
N LYS A 212 1.82 29.64 -22.85
CA LYS A 212 2.14 31.04 -22.46
C LYS A 212 3.64 31.32 -22.36
N LYS A 213 4.50 30.30 -22.52
CA LYS A 213 5.95 30.35 -22.26
C LYS A 213 6.30 30.95 -20.88
N LYS A 214 5.40 30.81 -19.92
CA LYS A 214 5.56 31.34 -18.56
C LYS A 214 6.33 30.32 -17.72
N LYS A 215 7.46 30.75 -17.16
CA LYS A 215 8.23 29.93 -16.22
C LYS A 215 7.70 30.11 -14.80
N SER A 216 7.61 29.02 -14.05
CA SER A 216 7.16 29.03 -12.66
C SER A 216 7.95 28.00 -11.86
N LYS A 217 8.13 28.28 -10.58
CA LYS A 217 8.85 27.43 -9.64
C LYS A 217 7.85 26.91 -8.62
N TYR A 218 7.87 25.61 -8.38
CA TYR A 218 7.00 24.96 -7.40
C TYR A 218 7.80 24.01 -6.52
N THR A 219 7.41 23.90 -5.26
CA THR A 219 7.92 22.86 -4.36
C THR A 219 6.80 21.88 -4.09
N LEU A 220 7.06 20.60 -4.37
CA LEU A 220 6.11 19.53 -4.11
C LEU A 220 6.14 19.21 -2.63
N VAL A 221 5.00 19.32 -1.96
CA VAL A 221 4.87 19.08 -0.52
C VAL A 221 3.66 18.19 -0.23
N SER A 222 3.53 17.76 1.01
CA SER A 222 2.33 17.07 1.48
C SER A 222 1.12 18.01 1.53
N PRO A 223 -0.13 17.49 1.54
CA PRO A 223 -1.34 18.33 1.64
C PRO A 223 -1.35 19.25 2.86
N SER A 224 -0.78 18.80 3.98
CA SER A 224 -0.66 19.56 5.23
C SER A 224 0.26 20.78 5.15
N GLU A 225 1.21 20.79 4.20
CA GLU A 225 2.24 21.84 4.03
C GLU A 225 1.94 22.74 2.83
N ALA A 226 0.88 22.46 2.08
CA ALA A 226 0.59 23.11 0.83
C ALA A 226 0.26 24.59 1.03
N ASN A 227 1.03 25.45 0.39
CA ASN A 227 0.82 26.89 0.38
C ASN A 227 1.02 27.42 -1.06
N PRO A 228 -0.06 27.52 -1.85
CA PRO A 228 0.01 27.98 -3.24
C PRO A 228 0.60 29.38 -3.41
N LEU A 229 0.49 30.25 -2.39
CA LEU A 229 1.03 31.61 -2.43
C LEU A 229 2.57 31.61 -2.40
N GLU A 230 3.16 30.65 -1.68
CA GLU A 230 4.62 30.43 -1.63
C GLU A 230 5.12 29.50 -2.74
N GLY A 231 4.24 29.05 -3.64
CA GLY A 231 4.58 28.05 -4.66
C GLY A 231 4.74 26.63 -4.12
N LYS A 232 4.32 26.36 -2.87
CA LYS A 232 4.25 25.01 -2.30
C LYS A 232 2.95 24.34 -2.73
N ILE A 233 3.05 23.29 -3.53
CA ILE A 233 1.89 22.58 -4.08
C ILE A 233 1.81 21.17 -3.51
N SER A 234 0.61 20.75 -3.13
CA SER A 234 0.38 19.39 -2.65
C SER A 234 0.58 18.38 -3.78
N ASP A 235 1.22 17.26 -3.48
CA ASP A 235 1.24 16.04 -4.30
C ASP A 235 -0.16 15.52 -4.69
N ALA A 236 -1.18 15.76 -3.86
CA ALA A 236 -2.57 15.38 -4.13
C ALA A 236 -3.31 16.36 -5.05
N SER A 237 -2.77 17.56 -5.28
CA SER A 237 -3.36 18.58 -6.16
C SER A 237 -3.25 18.17 -7.64
N PRO A 238 -4.09 18.73 -8.55
CA PRO A 238 -4.00 18.41 -9.98
C PRO A 238 -2.62 18.70 -10.59
N LEU A 239 -1.98 19.80 -10.17
CA LEU A 239 -0.61 20.13 -10.56
C LEU A 239 0.39 19.14 -9.96
N GLY A 240 0.29 18.85 -8.66
CA GLY A 240 1.18 17.91 -7.98
C GLY A 240 1.13 16.51 -8.61
N LYS A 241 -0.07 16.00 -8.88
CA LYS A 241 -0.30 14.71 -9.57
C LYS A 241 0.29 14.69 -10.98
N ALA A 242 0.23 15.80 -11.70
CA ALA A 242 0.80 15.91 -13.05
C ALA A 242 2.34 15.88 -13.03
N PHE A 243 2.94 16.43 -11.97
CA PHE A 243 4.40 16.54 -11.84
C PHE A 243 5.04 15.32 -11.19
N ILE A 244 4.39 14.67 -10.24
CA ILE A 244 4.96 13.54 -9.49
C ILE A 244 5.51 12.46 -10.44
N GLY A 245 6.73 11.99 -10.17
CA GLY A 245 7.42 10.96 -10.95
C GLY A 245 8.00 11.42 -12.30
N LYS A 246 7.70 12.63 -12.77
CA LYS A 246 8.24 13.17 -14.03
C LYS A 246 9.68 13.62 -13.90
N ARG A 247 10.42 13.61 -15.00
CA ARG A 247 11.83 14.02 -15.07
C ARG A 247 12.02 15.35 -15.80
N ALA A 248 13.17 16.00 -15.60
CA ALA A 248 13.57 17.16 -16.40
C ALA A 248 13.51 16.82 -17.91
N GLY A 249 12.99 17.75 -18.70
CA GLY A 249 12.73 17.60 -20.13
C GLY A 249 11.36 17.02 -20.50
N GLN A 250 10.62 16.40 -19.57
CA GLN A 250 9.33 15.79 -19.86
C GLN A 250 8.17 16.79 -19.86
N LEU A 251 7.10 16.43 -20.57
CA LEU A 251 5.82 17.14 -20.54
C LEU A 251 4.88 16.53 -19.47
N ALA A 252 4.21 17.42 -18.74
CA ALA A 252 3.19 17.12 -17.75
C ALA A 252 1.90 17.85 -18.15
N VAL A 253 0.78 17.12 -18.17
CA VAL A 253 -0.54 17.70 -18.44
C VAL A 253 -1.27 17.75 -17.11
N ALA A 254 -1.68 18.95 -16.69
CA ALA A 254 -2.41 19.16 -15.47
C ALA A 254 -3.84 19.58 -15.78
N ASP A 255 -4.80 18.79 -15.28
CA ASP A 255 -6.22 19.06 -15.44
C ASP A 255 -6.69 20.03 -14.36
N THR A 256 -6.79 21.30 -14.73
CA THR A 256 -7.34 22.32 -13.84
C THR A 256 -8.84 22.49 -14.10
N PRO A 257 -9.62 23.03 -13.15
CA PRO A 257 -11.04 23.32 -13.39
C PRO A 257 -11.30 24.26 -14.59
N LYS A 258 -10.28 25.02 -15.02
CA LYS A 258 -10.34 25.92 -16.19
C LYS A 258 -9.89 25.27 -17.51
N GLY A 259 -9.54 23.98 -17.49
CA GLY A 259 -9.05 23.22 -18.64
C GLY A 259 -7.70 22.54 -18.40
N SER A 260 -7.32 21.65 -19.32
CA SER A 260 -6.04 20.96 -19.32
C SER A 260 -4.91 21.93 -19.73
N THR A 261 -3.89 22.07 -18.88
CA THR A 261 -2.72 22.92 -19.17
C THR A 261 -1.46 22.05 -19.26
N THR A 262 -0.67 22.25 -20.32
CA THR A 262 0.57 21.50 -20.55
C THR A 262 1.77 22.28 -20.05
N PHE A 263 2.58 21.62 -19.23
CA PHE A 263 3.81 22.13 -18.66
C PHE A 263 5.01 21.30 -19.12
N LYS A 264 6.13 21.95 -19.40
CA LYS A 264 7.42 21.30 -19.60
C LYS A 264 8.26 21.44 -18.33
N ILE A 265 8.77 20.33 -17.81
CA ILE A 265 9.68 20.36 -16.67
C ILE A 265 11.06 20.75 -17.17
N ILE A 266 11.57 21.89 -16.73
CA ILE A 266 12.89 22.40 -17.10
C ILE A 266 13.95 21.75 -16.22
N ASP A 267 13.69 21.75 -14.91
CA ASP A 267 14.69 21.41 -13.91
C ASP A 267 14.02 20.86 -12.63
N ILE A 268 14.75 20.04 -11.90
CA ILE A 268 14.34 19.44 -10.64
C ILE A 268 15.54 19.51 -9.69
N SER A 269 15.36 20.22 -8.58
CA SER A 269 16.32 20.32 -7.48
C SER A 269 15.72 19.66 -6.25
#